data_AF-A0A7W1V616-F1
#
_entry.id   AF-A0A7W1V616-F1
#
_cell.length_a   1.000
_cell.length_b   1.000
_cell.length_c   1.000
_cell.angle_alpha   90.00
_cell.angle_beta   90.00
_cell.angle_gamma   90.00
#
_symmetry.space_group_name_H-M   'P 1'
#
loop_
_entity.id
_entity.type
_entity.pdbx_description
1 polymer ?
#
loop_
_entity_poly.entity_id
_entity_poly.type
_entity_poly.pdbx_seq_one_letter_code
_entity_poly.pdbx_strand_id
1 'polypeptide(L)'
;IDAFKYGDAPVFVISLKAGGFGLNLTEADYCFVLDPWWNPAVEAQAVDRTHRIGQERTVMVYRLVSSDTIETKVMELKARKEKLFTSVMDGDGAFDSALTAADIRGLLGA
;
A
#
# COMPACT_ATOMS: atom_id res chain seq x y z
N ILE A 1 -18.29 -8.30 -10.21
CA ILE A 1 -18.28 -7.52 -8.95
C ILE A 1 -19.48 -7.95 -8.10
N ASP A 2 -20.69 -7.91 -8.63
CA ASP A 2 -21.91 -8.31 -7.92
C ASP A 2 -21.85 -9.71 -7.29
N ALA A 3 -21.39 -10.73 -8.04
CA ALA A 3 -21.22 -12.08 -7.47
C ALA A 3 -20.32 -12.10 -6.21
N PHE A 4 -19.30 -11.24 -6.13
CA PHE A 4 -18.50 -11.10 -4.92
C PHE A 4 -19.25 -10.37 -3.81
N LYS A 5 -19.95 -9.28 -4.15
CA LYS A 5 -20.71 -8.47 -3.19
C LYS A 5 -21.88 -9.23 -2.56
N TYR A 6 -22.52 -10.11 -3.33
CA TYR A 6 -23.66 -10.91 -2.87
C TYR A 6 -23.25 -12.30 -2.35
N GLY A 7 -21.95 -12.61 -2.33
CA GLY A 7 -21.42 -13.83 -1.70
C GLY A 7 -21.42 -15.08 -2.59
N ASP A 8 -21.83 -14.98 -3.86
CA ASP A 8 -21.76 -16.08 -4.83
C ASP A 8 -20.32 -16.43 -5.24
N ALA A 9 -19.40 -15.48 -5.10
CA ALA A 9 -17.97 -15.66 -5.34
C ALA A 9 -17.17 -15.27 -4.07
N PRO A 10 -16.47 -16.21 -3.42
CA PRO A 10 -15.79 -15.94 -2.15
C PRO A 10 -14.47 -15.17 -2.31
N VAL A 11 -13.95 -15.04 -3.54
CA VAL A 11 -12.64 -14.41 -3.81
C VAL A 11 -12.77 -13.40 -4.93
N PHE A 12 -12.19 -12.21 -4.73
CA PHE A 12 -12.06 -11.18 -5.74
C PHE A 12 -10.57 -10.91 -6.01
N VAL A 13 -10.14 -11.12 -7.25
CA VAL A 13 -8.75 -10.88 -7.67
C VAL A 13 -8.67 -9.61 -8.51
N ILE A 14 -7.76 -8.71 -8.13
CA ILE A 14 -7.53 -7.45 -8.83
C ILE A 14 -6.04 -7.10 -8.78
N SER A 15 -5.54 -6.46 -9.84
CA SER A 15 -4.17 -5.95 -9.84
C SER A 15 -4.06 -4.67 -8.99
N LEU A 16 -2.89 -4.43 -8.37
CA LEU A 16 -2.65 -3.23 -7.57
C LEU A 16 -2.86 -1.94 -8.36
N LYS A 17 -2.49 -1.93 -9.66
CA LYS A 17 -2.68 -0.78 -10.55
C LYS A 17 -4.16 -0.51 -10.85
N ALA A 18 -5.00 -1.54 -10.82
CA ALA A 18 -6.44 -1.38 -10.94
C ALA A 18 -7.12 -0.92 -9.64
N GLY A 19 -6.37 -0.84 -8.52
CA GLY A 19 -6.83 -0.23 -7.28
C GLY A 19 -7.23 1.25 -7.40
N GLY A 20 -6.86 1.94 -8.49
CA GLY A 20 -7.24 3.34 -8.74
C GLY A 20 -8.68 3.57 -9.21
N PHE A 21 -9.42 2.53 -9.63
CA PHE A 21 -10.66 2.67 -10.40
C PHE A 21 -11.95 3.00 -9.61
N GLY A 22 -11.87 3.42 -8.35
CA GLY A 22 -13.08 3.87 -7.62
C GLY A 22 -13.96 2.76 -7.04
N LEU A 23 -13.47 1.52 -6.95
CA LEU A 23 -14.24 0.38 -6.44
C LEU A 23 -14.44 0.43 -4.91
N ASN A 24 -15.58 -0.09 -4.44
CA ASN A 24 -15.86 -0.33 -3.01
C ASN A 24 -16.03 -1.85 -2.81
N LEU A 25 -15.19 -2.44 -1.98
CA LEU A 25 -15.10 -3.88 -1.70
C LEU A 25 -15.26 -4.15 -0.20
N THR A 26 -16.19 -3.44 0.46
CA THR A 26 -16.47 -3.55 1.90
C THR A 26 -17.01 -4.92 2.30
N GLU A 27 -17.34 -5.77 1.34
CA GLU A 27 -17.76 -7.15 1.59
C GLU A 27 -16.58 -8.07 1.92
N ALA A 28 -15.34 -7.66 1.62
CA ALA A 28 -14.13 -8.37 2.05
C ALA A 28 -13.65 -7.87 3.42
N ASP A 29 -13.05 -8.74 4.20
CA ASP A 29 -12.37 -8.41 5.46
C ASP A 29 -10.97 -9.03 5.53
N TYR A 30 -10.57 -9.77 4.49
CA TYR A 30 -9.22 -10.29 4.30
C TYR A 30 -8.65 -9.76 2.98
N CYS A 31 -7.47 -9.15 3.05
CA CYS A 31 -6.71 -8.67 1.89
C CYS A 31 -5.36 -9.38 1.84
N PHE A 32 -5.08 -10.05 0.72
CA PHE A 32 -3.78 -10.67 0.45
C PHE A 32 -3.05 -9.86 -0.62
N VAL A 33 -1.98 -9.19 -0.22
CA VAL A 33 -1.04 -8.53 -1.13
C VAL A 33 0.02 -9.55 -1.49
N LEU A 34 -0.08 -10.09 -2.71
CA LEU A 34 0.79 -11.17 -3.18
C LEU A 34 2.18 -10.69 -3.59
N ASP A 35 2.25 -9.52 -4.23
CA ASP A 35 3.50 -8.95 -4.73
C ASP A 35 3.77 -7.62 -4.03
N PRO A 36 4.91 -7.46 -3.32
CA PRO A 36 5.25 -6.20 -2.69
C PRO A 36 5.52 -5.13 -3.76
N TRP A 37 4.84 -3.98 -3.64
CA TRP A 37 5.03 -2.85 -4.55
C TRP A 37 5.92 -1.78 -3.92
N TRP A 38 6.86 -1.24 -4.70
CA TRP A 38 7.85 -0.27 -4.22
C TRP A 38 7.24 1.08 -3.82
N ASN A 39 6.02 1.40 -4.29
CA ASN A 39 5.28 2.60 -3.93
C ASN A 39 4.21 2.26 -2.86
N PRO A 40 4.41 2.59 -1.57
CA PRO A 40 3.46 2.29 -0.50
C PRO A 40 2.04 2.82 -0.76
N ALA A 41 1.92 3.99 -1.39
CA ALA A 41 0.64 4.66 -1.57
C ALA A 41 -0.31 3.90 -2.51
N VAL A 42 0.24 3.22 -3.52
CA VAL A 42 -0.57 2.41 -4.47
C VAL A 42 -1.18 1.21 -3.75
N GLU A 43 -0.40 0.55 -2.89
CA GLU A 43 -0.87 -0.59 -2.11
C GLU A 43 -1.90 -0.15 -1.05
N ALA A 44 -1.63 0.94 -0.32
CA ALA A 44 -2.57 1.51 0.63
C ALA A 44 -3.92 1.83 -0.04
N GLN A 45 -3.88 2.48 -1.21
CA GLN A 45 -5.09 2.79 -1.98
C GLN A 45 -5.87 1.55 -2.43
N ALA A 46 -5.18 0.43 -2.69
CA ALA A 46 -5.83 -0.83 -3.03
C ALA A 46 -6.52 -1.44 -1.79
N VAL A 47 -5.89 -1.39 -0.62
CA VAL A 47 -6.48 -1.85 0.66
C VAL A 47 -7.66 -0.97 1.10
N ASP A 48 -7.60 0.35 0.88
CA ASP A 48 -8.66 1.32 1.20
C ASP A 48 -9.98 1.09 0.43
N ARG A 49 -9.98 0.17 -0.54
CA ARG A 49 -11.21 -0.30 -1.21
C ARG A 49 -12.04 -1.18 -0.28
N THR A 50 -11.36 -1.93 0.58
CA THR A 50 -11.92 -2.84 1.57
C THR A 50 -12.09 -2.13 2.91
N HIS A 51 -11.07 -1.38 3.34
CA HIS A 51 -11.11 -0.54 4.53
C HIS A 51 -11.76 0.81 4.21
N ARG A 52 -13.09 0.80 4.05
CA ARG A 52 -13.88 1.96 3.64
C ARG A 52 -15.13 2.12 4.49
N ILE A 53 -15.72 3.32 4.49
CA ILE A 53 -17.03 3.58 5.11
C ILE A 53 -18.05 2.54 4.64
N GLY A 54 -18.75 1.91 5.57
CA GLY A 54 -19.66 0.79 5.32
C GLY A 54 -19.07 -0.60 5.60
N GLN A 55 -17.78 -0.69 5.91
CA GLN A 55 -17.17 -1.88 6.48
C GLN A 55 -17.52 -2.01 7.97
N GLU A 56 -18.02 -3.17 8.37
CA GLU A 56 -18.40 -3.46 9.77
C GLU A 56 -17.42 -4.43 10.46
N ARG A 57 -16.54 -5.07 9.69
CA ARG A 57 -15.57 -6.06 10.19
C ARG A 57 -14.15 -5.52 10.17
N THR A 58 -13.31 -6.00 11.07
CA THR A 58 -11.88 -5.66 11.06
C THR A 58 -11.22 -6.21 9.80
N VAL A 59 -10.58 -5.34 9.02
CA VAL A 59 -9.88 -5.73 7.79
C VAL A 59 -8.47 -6.23 8.12
N MET A 60 -8.22 -7.51 7.85
CA MET A 60 -6.92 -8.16 8.00
C MET A 60 -6.13 -8.05 6.69
N VAL A 61 -4.94 -7.47 6.74
CA VAL A 61 -4.07 -7.28 5.57
C VAL A 61 -2.82 -8.13 5.71
N TYR A 62 -2.69 -9.15 4.86
CA TYR A 62 -1.53 -10.01 4.76
C TYR A 62 -0.67 -9.57 3.59
N ARG A 63 0.61 -9.34 3.86
CA ARG A 63 1.61 -9.03 2.83
C ARG A 63 2.52 -10.24 2.71
N LEU A 64 2.48 -10.90 1.56
CA LEU A 64 3.35 -12.02 1.27
C LEU A 64 4.65 -11.47 0.70
N VAL A 65 5.77 -11.94 1.25
CA VAL A 65 7.11 -11.57 0.81
C VAL A 65 7.92 -12.85 0.77
N SER A 66 8.43 -13.17 -0.42
CA SER A 66 9.27 -14.33 -0.64
C SER A 66 10.69 -14.06 -0.13
N SER A 67 11.12 -14.89 0.82
CA SER A 67 12.46 -14.82 1.40
C SER A 67 13.52 -15.21 0.38
N ASP A 68 14.74 -14.67 0.53
CA ASP A 68 15.88 -14.93 -0.37
C ASP A 68 15.64 -14.58 -1.85
N THR A 69 14.68 -13.67 -2.11
CA THR A 69 14.39 -13.15 -3.45
C THR A 69 14.60 -11.64 -3.54
N ILE A 70 14.43 -11.09 -4.75
CA ILE A 70 14.45 -9.65 -5.02
C ILE A 70 13.43 -8.87 -4.18
N GLU A 71 12.36 -9.51 -3.73
CA GLU A 71 11.30 -8.88 -2.92
C GLU A 71 11.80 -8.32 -1.60
N THR A 72 12.86 -8.90 -1.02
CA THR A 72 13.50 -8.35 0.18
C THR A 72 14.05 -6.94 -0.08
N LYS A 73 14.70 -6.72 -1.23
CA LYS A 73 15.20 -5.39 -1.63
C LYS A 73 14.07 -4.40 -1.90
N VAL A 74 12.93 -4.87 -2.41
CA VAL A 74 11.74 -4.05 -2.61
C VAL A 74 11.19 -3.57 -1.26
N MET A 75 11.13 -4.45 -0.27
CA MET A 75 10.70 -4.10 1.08
C MET A 75 11.66 -3.11 1.75
N GLU A 76 12.97 -3.27 1.60
CA GLU A 76 13.97 -2.30 2.08
C GLU A 76 13.80 -0.93 1.41
N LEU A 77 13.55 -0.90 0.10
CA LEU A 77 13.28 0.35 -0.63
C LEU A 77 11.99 1.02 -0.12
N LYS A 78 10.94 0.23 0.09
CA LYS A 78 9.65 0.70 0.63
C LYS A 78 9.85 1.34 2.00
N ALA A 79 10.57 0.68 2.92
CA ALA A 79 10.85 1.18 4.26
C ALA A 79 11.68 2.48 4.25
N ARG A 80 12.69 2.60 3.36
CA ARG A 80 13.45 3.83 3.20
C ARG A 80 12.58 4.99 2.70
N LYS A 81 11.71 4.75 1.71
CA LYS A 81 10.79 5.77 1.20
C LYS A 81 9.80 6.23 2.29
N GLU A 82 9.25 5.30 3.06
CA GLU A 82 8.34 5.61 4.17
C GLU A 82 9.02 6.47 5.23
N LYS A 83 10.23 6.09 5.67
CA LYS A 83 11.00 6.88 6.64
C LYS A 83 11.28 8.30 6.16
N LEU A 84 11.65 8.46 4.89
CA LEU A 84 11.86 9.78 4.29
C LEU A 84 10.56 10.59 4.30
N PHE A 85 9.44 9.99 3.90
CA PHE A 85 8.14 10.66 3.90
C PHE A 85 7.70 11.12 5.30
N THR A 86 7.82 10.25 6.30
CA THR A 86 7.54 10.59 7.71
C THR A 86 8.44 11.73 8.19
N SER A 87 9.74 11.66 7.89
CA SER A 87 10.69 12.72 8.31
C SER A 87 10.37 14.10 7.70
N VAL A 88 9.78 14.14 6.50
CA VAL A 88 9.34 15.38 5.85
C VAL A 88 8.05 15.91 6.48
N MET A 89 7.13 15.02 6.90
CA MET A 89 5.85 15.40 7.49
C MET A 89 5.96 15.86 8.96
N ASP A 90 6.87 15.28 9.74
CA ASP A 90 7.03 15.55 11.18
C ASP A 90 7.88 16.80 11.49
N GLY A 91 8.04 17.72 10.53
CA GLY A 91 9.01 18.81 10.55
C GLY A 91 8.92 19.74 11.77
N ASP A 92 9.70 19.46 12.80
CA ASP A 92 10.03 20.42 13.85
C ASP A 92 11.36 21.11 13.47
N GLY A 93 11.26 22.19 12.69
CA GLY A 93 12.16 23.35 12.54
C GLY A 93 13.67 23.19 12.27
N ALA A 94 14.31 22.06 12.56
CA ALA A 94 15.76 21.89 12.56
C ALA A 94 16.30 21.21 11.29
N PHE A 95 15.43 20.87 10.33
CA PHE A 95 15.72 19.85 9.31
C PHE A 95 16.07 20.37 7.91
N ASP A 96 16.17 21.68 7.69
CA ASP A 96 16.55 22.24 6.39
C ASP A 96 17.98 21.84 5.95
N SER A 97 18.78 21.28 6.87
CA SER A 97 20.16 20.84 6.62
C SER A 97 20.34 19.32 6.43
N ALA A 98 19.30 18.50 6.68
CA ALA A 98 19.44 17.04 6.71
C ALA A 98 18.75 16.32 5.53
N LEU A 99 17.97 17.02 4.71
CA LEU A 99 17.39 16.46 3.49
C LEU A 99 18.32 16.71 2.30
N THR A 100 18.96 15.67 1.77
CA THR A 100 19.88 15.85 0.64
C THR A 100 19.12 15.90 -0.69
N ALA A 101 19.72 16.50 -1.71
CA ALA A 101 19.20 16.44 -3.08
C ALA A 101 19.09 15.00 -3.63
N ALA A 102 19.80 14.03 -3.03
CA ALA A 102 19.63 12.62 -3.35
C ALA A 102 18.34 12.05 -2.75
N ASP A 103 17.99 12.43 -1.52
CA ASP A 103 16.76 12.01 -0.85
C ASP A 103 15.51 12.55 -1.54
N ILE A 104 15.54 13.83 -1.94
CA ILE A 104 14.46 14.46 -2.72
C ILE A 104 14.30 13.76 -4.07
N ARG A 105 15.41 13.42 -4.76
CA ARG A 105 15.35 12.63 -6.00
C ARG A 105 14.83 11.22 -5.77
N GLY A 106 15.12 10.59 -4.62
CA GLY A 106 14.56 9.29 -4.25
C GLY A 106 13.04 9.33 -4.01
N LEU A 107 12.53 10.46 -3.49
CA LEU A 107 11.10 10.70 -3.32
C LEU A 107 10.39 10.98 -4.66
N LEU A 108 10.97 11.84 -5.50
CA LEU A 108 10.36 12.30 -6.76
C LEU A 108 10.64 11.37 -7.96
N GLY A 109 11.63 10.49 -7.86
CA GLY A 109 11.93 9.44 -8.83
C GLY A 109 10.95 8.28 -8.70
N ALA A 110 9.94 8.31 -9.56
CA ALA A 110 8.98 7.24 -9.85
C ALA A 110 9.18 6.77 -11.28
#